data_AF-A0A892I479-F1
#
_entry.id   AF-A0A892I479-F1
#
_cell.length_a   1.000
_cell.length_b   1.000
_cell.length_c   1.000
_cell.angle_alpha   90.00
_cell.angle_beta   90.00
_cell.angle_gamma   90.00
#
_symmetry.space_group_name_H-M   'P 1'
#
loop_
_entity.id
_entity.type
_entity.pdbx_description
1 polymer ?
#
loop_
_entity_poly.entity_id
_entity_poly.type
_entity_poly.pdbx_seq_one_letter_code
_entity_poly.pdbx_strand_id
1 'polypeptide(L)'
;MKVTVKTSPRGVGALHMRSWSMRVAAVSATAVGRVPDDVAREIRITALGQLMCAAPTRALRARCCYLMRQEIARRSAAQVRLMEEAAGLAGRV
;
A
#
# COMPACT_ATOMS: atom_id res chain seq x y z
N MET A 1 11.55 -5.14 -14.20
CA MET A 1 11.71 -3.82 -13.54
C MET A 1 12.18 -4.07 -12.10
N LYS A 2 13.47 -3.84 -11.80
CA LYS A 2 14.09 -4.23 -10.52
C LYS A 2 13.92 -3.07 -9.53
N VAL A 3 13.03 -3.21 -8.54
CA VAL A 3 12.79 -2.16 -7.53
C VAL A 3 13.92 -2.22 -6.50
N THR A 4 14.89 -1.31 -6.61
CA THR A 4 15.99 -1.21 -5.66
C THR A 4 15.54 -0.44 -4.42
N VAL A 5 15.25 -1.15 -3.33
CA VAL A 5 14.87 -0.54 -2.05
C VAL A 5 16.13 -0.11 -1.30
N LYS A 6 16.48 1.17 -1.37
CA LYS A 6 17.57 1.76 -0.56
C LYS A 6 17.07 2.01 0.87
N THR A 7 17.53 1.21 1.82
CA THR A 7 17.28 1.41 3.25
C THR A 7 18.31 2.38 3.82
N SER A 8 17.91 3.62 4.14
CA SER A 8 18.75 4.60 4.86
C SER A 8 18.33 4.71 6.34
N PRO A 9 19.28 4.88 7.28
CA PRO A 9 19.05 4.66 8.70
C PRO A 9 18.32 5.80 9.44
N ARG A 10 18.03 6.94 8.77
CA ARG A 10 17.35 8.09 9.39
C ARG A 10 16.09 8.45 8.58
N GLY A 11 14.93 7.88 8.96
CA GLY A 11 13.61 8.36 8.50
C GLY A 11 13.14 7.96 7.08
N VAL A 12 13.85 7.10 6.34
CA VAL A 12 13.66 6.95 4.88
C VAL A 12 12.56 5.97 4.45
N GLY A 13 12.04 5.12 5.33
CA GLY A 13 11.03 4.12 4.94
C GLY A 13 9.68 4.71 4.53
N ALA A 14 9.20 5.73 5.24
CA ALA A 14 7.86 6.27 5.04
C ALA A 14 7.80 7.41 3.99
N LEU A 15 8.79 8.30 3.96
CA LEU A 15 8.86 9.43 3.02
C LEU A 15 9.21 9.00 1.59
N HIS A 16 10.08 8.00 1.43
CA HIS A 16 10.45 7.51 0.10
C HIS A 16 9.33 6.67 -0.54
N MET A 17 8.63 5.86 0.25
CA MET A 17 7.49 5.09 -0.25
C MET A 17 6.31 5.98 -0.65
N ARG A 18 5.99 7.04 0.12
CA ARG A 18 4.88 7.94 -0.20
C ARG A 18 5.08 8.67 -1.53
N SER A 19 6.25 9.27 -1.73
CA SER A 19 6.56 10.00 -2.97
C SER A 19 6.61 9.07 -4.19
N TRP A 20 7.19 7.88 -4.05
CA TRP A 20 7.17 6.86 -5.11
C TRP A 20 5.74 6.38 -5.40
N SER A 21 4.97 6.02 -4.37
CA SER A 21 3.62 5.49 -4.55
C SER A 21 2.66 6.51 -5.16
N MET A 22 2.77 7.80 -4.78
CA MET A 22 1.94 8.85 -5.38
C MET A 22 2.29 9.09 -6.84
N ARG A 23 3.57 9.01 -7.24
CA ARG A 23 3.95 9.10 -8.66
C ARG A 23 3.38 7.96 -9.49
N VAL A 24 3.50 6.72 -8.99
CA VAL A 24 2.91 5.56 -9.68
C VAL A 24 1.38 5.68 -9.72
N ALA A 25 0.77 6.06 -8.61
CA ALA A 25 -0.68 6.25 -8.54
C ALA A 25 -1.18 7.38 -9.44
N ALA A 26 -0.46 8.49 -9.61
CA ALA A 26 -0.87 9.54 -10.52
C ALA A 26 -0.99 9.04 -11.98
N VAL A 27 -0.11 8.13 -12.38
CA VAL A 27 -0.15 7.49 -13.71
C VAL A 27 -1.24 6.42 -13.79
N SER A 28 -1.41 5.60 -12.75
CA SER A 28 -2.38 4.49 -12.77
C SER A 28 -3.82 4.92 -12.47
N ALA A 29 -4.03 5.88 -11.57
CA ALA A 29 -5.34 6.32 -11.12
C ALA A 29 -6.06 7.14 -12.19
N THR A 30 -5.33 7.96 -12.96
CA THR A 30 -5.85 8.68 -14.12
C THR A 30 -6.35 7.74 -15.20
N ALA A 31 -5.67 6.62 -15.43
CA ALA A 31 -6.09 5.59 -16.39
C ALA A 31 -7.34 4.80 -15.97
N VAL A 32 -7.68 4.77 -14.67
CA VAL A 32 -8.78 3.95 -14.11
C VAL A 32 -9.87 4.81 -13.45
N GLY A 33 -9.77 6.14 -13.51
CA GLY A 33 -10.73 7.07 -12.90
C GLY A 33 -10.83 6.94 -11.37
N ARG A 34 -9.77 6.51 -10.69
CA ARG A 34 -9.75 6.29 -9.23
C ARG A 34 -9.14 7.46 -8.47
N VAL A 35 -9.43 7.55 -7.17
CA VAL A 35 -8.81 8.53 -6.27
C VAL A 35 -7.31 8.18 -6.12
N PRO A 36 -6.38 9.09 -6.46
CA PRO A 36 -4.94 8.80 -6.45
C PRO A 36 -4.40 8.32 -5.11
N ASP A 37 -4.94 8.83 -4.00
CA ASP A 37 -4.50 8.45 -2.65
C ASP A 37 -4.82 7.00 -2.30
N ASP A 38 -6.00 6.50 -2.68
CA ASP A 38 -6.38 5.10 -2.45
C ASP A 38 -5.54 4.16 -3.33
N VAL A 39 -5.27 4.55 -4.58
CA VAL A 39 -4.36 3.79 -5.46
C VAL A 39 -2.94 3.77 -4.89
N ALA A 40 -2.41 4.90 -4.42
CA ALA A 40 -1.09 4.99 -3.80
C ALA A 40 -1.00 4.15 -2.53
N ARG A 41 -2.10 4.05 -1.78
CA ARG A 41 -2.21 3.20 -0.59
C ARG A 41 -2.17 1.73 -0.94
N GLU A 42 -2.95 1.27 -1.90
CA GLU A 42 -2.93 -0.14 -2.33
C GLU A 42 -1.55 -0.56 -2.85
N ILE A 43 -0.88 0.30 -3.64
CA ILE A 43 0.51 0.07 -4.08
C ILE A 43 1.44 -0.13 -2.89
N ARG A 44 1.31 0.69 -1.83
CA ARG A 44 2.14 0.55 -0.62
C ARG A 44 1.82 -0.72 0.15
N ILE A 45 0.55 -1.11 0.26
CA ILE A 45 0.15 -2.36 0.92
C ILE A 45 0.75 -3.56 0.19
N THR A 46 0.67 -3.61 -1.14
CA THR A 46 1.29 -4.68 -1.95
C THR A 46 2.81 -4.72 -1.79
N ALA A 47 3.49 -3.56 -1.87
CA ALA A 47 4.94 -3.49 -1.70
C ALA A 47 5.39 -3.93 -0.30
N LEU A 48 4.64 -3.57 0.75
CA LEU A 48 4.90 -4.02 2.11
C LEU A 48 4.68 -5.53 2.27
N GLY A 49 3.68 -6.10 1.60
CA GLY A 49 3.46 -7.55 1.57
C GLY A 49 4.62 -8.30 0.92
N GLN A 50 5.15 -7.80 -0.19
CA GLN A 50 6.35 -8.36 -0.83
C GLN A 50 7.58 -8.26 0.08
N LEU A 51 7.79 -7.10 0.71
CA LEU A 51 8.88 -6.90 1.67
C LEU A 51 8.75 -7.82 2.88
N MET A 52 7.53 -8.06 3.36
CA MET A 52 7.29 -9.00 4.46
C MET A 52 7.69 -10.43 4.07
N CYS A 53 7.32 -10.90 2.88
CA CYS A 53 7.71 -12.22 2.38
C CYS A 53 9.22 -12.35 2.22
N ALA A 54 9.90 -11.30 1.76
CA ALA A 54 11.36 -11.28 1.59
C ALA A 54 12.14 -10.96 2.89
N ALA A 55 11.47 -10.60 3.98
CA ALA A 55 12.13 -10.13 5.19
C ALA A 55 12.86 -11.28 5.92
N PRO A 56 14.17 -11.13 6.20
CA PRO A 56 14.97 -12.17 6.84
C PRO A 56 14.77 -12.25 8.36
N THR A 57 14.22 -11.20 8.99
CA THR A 57 14.05 -11.13 10.45
C THR A 57 12.60 -10.95 10.86
N ARG A 58 12.25 -11.49 12.04
CA ARG A 58 10.92 -11.31 12.64
C ARG A 58 10.61 -9.85 12.93
N ALA A 59 11.61 -9.06 13.32
CA ALA A 59 11.45 -7.62 13.57
C ALA A 59 11.05 -6.86 12.30
N LEU A 60 11.67 -7.17 11.16
CA LEU A 60 11.32 -6.53 9.89
C LEU A 60 9.93 -6.95 9.42
N ARG A 61 9.56 -8.24 9.55
CA ARG A 61 8.19 -8.72 9.27
C ARG A 61 7.16 -7.99 10.13
N ALA A 62 7.39 -7.88 11.44
CA ALA A 62 6.49 -7.18 12.35
C ALA A 62 6.32 -5.70 11.97
N ARG A 63 7.40 -5.03 11.54
CA ARG A 63 7.36 -3.66 11.04
C ARG A 63 6.55 -3.53 9.75
N CYS A 64 6.71 -4.45 8.80
CA CYS A 64 5.90 -4.49 7.58
C CYS A 64 4.42 -4.68 7.91
N CYS A 65 4.07 -5.64 8.77
CA CYS A 65 2.69 -5.85 9.23
C CYS A 65 2.11 -4.60 9.89
N TYR A 66 2.88 -3.92 10.74
CA TYR A 66 2.45 -2.69 11.39
C TYR A 66 2.13 -1.58 10.37
N LEU A 67 3.01 -1.35 9.40
CA LEU A 67 2.81 -0.34 8.37
C LEU A 67 1.63 -0.71 7.45
N MET A 68 1.46 -1.99 7.09
CA MET A 68 0.30 -2.44 6.33
C MET A 68 -1.00 -2.15 7.07
N ARG A 69 -1.07 -2.45 8.38
CA ARG A 69 -2.25 -2.14 9.20
C ARG A 69 -2.55 -0.64 9.23
N GLN A 70 -1.54 0.22 9.33
CA GLN A 70 -1.74 1.66 9.26
C GLN A 70 -2.30 2.12 7.91
N GLU A 71 -1.85 1.52 6.81
CA GLU A 71 -2.37 1.85 5.50
C GLU A 71 -3.81 1.38 5.33
N ILE A 72 -4.14 0.15 5.76
CA ILE A 72 -5.49 -0.42 5.70
C ILE A 72 -6.48 0.40 6.54
N ALA A 73 -6.10 0.79 7.76
CA ALA A 73 -6.95 1.57 8.66
C ALA A 73 -7.32 2.96 8.12
N ARG A 74 -6.58 3.45 7.13
CA ARG A 74 -6.76 4.76 6.49
C ARG A 74 -7.35 4.66 5.07
N ARG A 75 -7.81 3.48 4.65
CA ARG A 75 -8.55 3.31 3.38
C ARG A 75 -9.82 4.15 3.42
N SER A 76 -10.15 4.79 2.29
CA SER A 76 -11.42 5.49 2.18
C SER A 76 -12.60 4.50 2.22
N ALA A 77 -13.75 4.95 2.70
CA ALA A 77 -14.97 4.14 2.70
C ALA A 77 -15.37 3.72 1.28
N ALA A 78 -15.16 4.58 0.28
CA ALA A 78 -15.42 4.26 -1.12
C ALA A 78 -14.55 3.09 -1.61
N GLN A 79 -13.26 3.10 -1.25
CA GLN A 79 -12.34 2.01 -1.60
C GLN A 79 -12.71 0.71 -0.88
N VAL A 80 -13.13 0.77 0.39
CA VAL A 80 -13.62 -0.41 1.11
C VAL A 80 -14.85 -0.99 0.43
N ARG A 81 -15.85 -0.17 0.07
CA ARG A 81 -17.05 -0.62 -0.65
C ARG A 81 -16.71 -1.26 -1.99
N LEU A 82 -15.83 -0.65 -2.79
CA LEU A 82 -15.39 -1.24 -4.06
C LEU A 82 -14.72 -2.62 -3.87
N MET A 83 -13.96 -2.79 -2.78
CA MET A 83 -13.34 -4.08 -2.46
C MET A 83 -14.37 -5.11 -1.99
N GLU A 84 -15.36 -4.72 -1.19
CA GLU A 84 -16.46 -5.57 -0.76
C GLU A 84 -17.33 -6.02 -1.94
N GLU A 85 -17.66 -5.09 -2.84
CA GLU A 85 -18.37 -5.38 -4.09
C GLU A 85 -17.58 -6.37 -4.95
N ALA A 86 -16.27 -6.15 -5.15
CA ALA A 86 -15.41 -7.06 -5.91
C ALA A 86 -15.28 -8.45 -5.25
N ALA A 87 -15.38 -8.52 -3.92
CA ALA A 87 -15.36 -9.78 -3.17
C ALA A 87 -16.73 -10.47 -3.09
N GLY A 88 -17.79 -9.87 -3.66
CA GLY A 88 -19.16 -10.39 -3.55
C GLY A 88 -19.75 -10.29 -2.14
N LEU A 89 -19.22 -9.37 -1.32
CA LEU A 89 -19.64 -9.13 0.06
C LEU A 89 -20.64 -7.97 0.20
N ALA A 90 -20.89 -7.23 -0.89
CA ALA A 90 -21.87 -6.15 -0.89
C ALA A 90 -23.28 -6.69 -0.53
N GLY A 91 -23.83 -6.19 0.57
CA GLY A 91 -25.17 -6.55 1.06
C GLY A 91 -25.24 -7.60 2.19
N ARG A 92 -24.11 -7.99 2.80
CA ARG A 92 -24.08 -8.89 3.98
C ARG A 92 -23.87 -8.16 5.32
N VAL A 93 -24.40 -6.95 5.47
CA VAL A 93 -24.45 -6.24 6.76
C VAL A 93 -25.90 -5.99 7.13
#